data_AF-A0A965ADE6-F1
#
_entry.id   AF-A0A965ADE6-F1
#
_cell.length_a   1.000
_cell.length_b   1.000
_cell.length_c   1.000
_cell.angle_alpha   90.00
_cell.angle_beta   90.00
_cell.angle_gamma   90.00
#
_symmetry.space_group_name_H-M   'P 1'
#
loop_
_entity.id
_entity.type
_entity.pdbx_description
1 polymer ?
#
loop_
_entity_poly.entity_id
_entity_poly.type
_entity_poly.pdbx_seq_one_letter_code
_entity_poly.pdbx_strand_id
1 'polypeptide(L)'
;ELLKLNRAWAYARGTTERRNIWERMLEINADQVYSIGLVGAVPQPIVVNRNLRNVPEKGIFNWNPGAHFGVYMPDTFWFDNADRRQAKR
;
A
#
# COMPACT_ATOMS: atom_id res chain seq x y z
N GLU A 1 22.56 16.12 -2.71
CA GLU A 1 21.63 16.31 -3.85
C GLU A 1 20.24 15.72 -3.59
N LEU A 2 20.12 14.43 -3.24
CA LEU A 2 18.83 13.76 -3.00
C LEU A 2 17.87 14.48 -2.04
N LEU A 3 18.36 15.08 -0.94
CA LEU A 3 17.51 15.88 -0.03
C LEU A 3 16.92 17.14 -0.66
N LYS A 4 17.61 17.74 -1.64
CA LYS A 4 17.11 18.90 -2.41
C LYS A 4 16.04 18.43 -3.40
N LEU A 5 16.31 17.34 -4.12
CA LEU A 5 15.37 16.73 -5.06
C LEU A 5 14.09 16.26 -4.35
N ASN A 6 14.21 15.62 -3.18
CA ASN A 6 13.05 15.19 -2.39
C ASN A 6 12.14 16.37 -2.00
N ARG A 7 12.73 17.49 -1.57
CA ARG A 7 11.97 18.72 -1.29
C ARG A 7 11.30 19.26 -2.56
N ALA A 8 12.03 19.34 -3.68
CA ALA A 8 11.46 19.80 -4.95
C ALA A 8 10.31 18.89 -5.41
N TRP A 9 10.45 17.57 -5.32
CA TRP A 9 9.43 16.59 -5.67
C TRP A 9 8.16 16.74 -4.82
N ALA A 10 8.30 17.04 -3.52
CA ALA A 10 7.18 17.25 -2.62
C ALA A 10 6.37 18.53 -2.95
N TYR A 11 7.02 19.56 -3.50
CA TYR A 11 6.39 20.84 -3.87
C TYR A 11 6.07 20.98 -5.36
N ALA A 12 6.46 20.01 -6.19
CA ALA A 12 6.19 20.02 -7.63
C ALA A 12 4.67 20.07 -7.90
N ARG A 13 4.26 20.96 -8.80
CA ARG A 13 2.83 21.20 -9.09
C ARG A 13 2.31 20.39 -10.26
N GLY A 14 3.21 19.90 -11.11
CA GLY A 14 2.87 19.15 -12.30
C GLY A 14 3.38 17.71 -12.26
N THR A 15 2.62 16.79 -12.85
CA THR A 15 3.03 15.38 -12.98
C THR A 15 4.32 15.23 -13.77
N THR A 16 4.52 16.00 -14.85
CA THR A 16 5.74 15.96 -15.66
C THR A 16 6.96 16.42 -14.87
N GLU A 17 6.86 17.55 -14.17
CA GLU A 17 7.93 18.05 -13.30
C GLU A 17 8.29 17.03 -12.21
N ARG A 18 7.26 16.48 -11.54
CA ARG A 18 7.43 15.48 -10.49
C ARG A 18 8.07 14.20 -11.01
N ARG A 19 7.74 13.77 -12.24
CA ARG A 19 8.37 12.62 -12.91
C ARG A 19 9.85 12.88 -13.17
N ASN A 20 10.21 14.02 -13.77
CA ASN A 20 11.60 14.33 -14.11
C ASN A 20 12.50 14.37 -12.86
N ILE A 21 12.00 14.94 -11.76
CA ILE A 21 12.72 14.96 -10.48
C ILE A 21 12.91 13.53 -9.95
N TRP A 22 11.87 12.70 -10.04
CA TRP A 22 11.92 11.30 -9.60
C TRP A 22 12.94 10.48 -10.40
N GLU A 23 12.94 10.60 -11.72
CA GLU A 23 13.91 9.95 -12.61
C GLU A 23 15.34 10.31 -12.21
N ARG A 24 15.61 11.60 -11.96
CA ARG A 24 16.93 12.04 -11.48
C ARG A 24 17.31 11.42 -10.14
N MET A 25 16.36 11.25 -9.21
CA MET A 25 16.62 10.58 -7.94
C MET A 25 16.96 9.09 -8.13
N LEU A 26 16.30 8.42 -9.08
CA LEU A 26 16.56 7.01 -9.41
C LEU A 26 17.93 6.81 -10.06
N GLU A 27 18.34 7.70 -10.98
CA GLU A 27 19.68 7.69 -11.58
C GLU A 27 20.78 7.73 -10.49
N ILE A 28 20.68 8.70 -9.58
CA ILE A 28 21.65 8.84 -8.48
C ILE A 28 21.64 7.60 -7.58
N ASN A 29 20.46 7.03 -7.30
CA ASN A 29 20.36 5.82 -6.49
C ASN A 29 21.01 4.61 -7.16
N ALA A 30 20.86 4.47 -8.48
CA ALA A 30 21.47 3.41 -9.28
C ALA A 30 22.99 3.57 -9.38
N ASP A 31 23.49 4.79 -9.59
CA ASP A 31 24.93 5.08 -9.71
C ASP A 31 25.68 4.87 -8.38
N GLN A 32 25.04 5.21 -7.26
CA GLN A 32 25.68 5.21 -5.95
C GLN A 32 25.42 3.95 -5.12
N VAL A 33 24.44 3.13 -5.52
CA VAL A 33 24.11 1.83 -4.89
C VAL A 33 24.02 1.92 -3.37
N TYR A 34 23.19 2.83 -2.86
CA TYR A 34 23.06 3.04 -1.41
C TYR A 34 22.49 1.84 -0.65
N SER A 35 21.76 0.96 -1.34
CA SER A 35 21.25 -0.30 -0.82
C SER A 35 21.22 -1.36 -1.90
N ILE A 36 21.36 -2.62 -1.50
CA ILE A 36 21.21 -3.78 -2.38
C ILE A 36 19.97 -4.54 -1.92
N GLY A 37 18.92 -4.49 -2.74
CA GLY A 37 17.70 -5.25 -2.50
C GLY A 37 17.97 -6.74 -2.74
N LEU A 38 17.62 -7.59 -1.76
CA LEU A 38 17.76 -9.04 -1.90
C LEU A 38 16.46 -9.69 -2.40
N VAL A 39 15.36 -9.45 -1.68
CA VAL A 39 14.02 -9.98 -1.99
C VAL A 39 13.00 -8.89 -1.68
N GLY A 40 11.95 -8.80 -2.50
CA GLY A 40 10.84 -7.87 -2.30
C GLY A 40 9.51 -8.55 -2.64
N ALA A 41 8.41 -7.87 -2.33
CA ALA A 41 7.04 -8.29 -2.68
C ALA A 41 6.69 -9.73 -2.23
N VAL A 42 7.18 -10.14 -1.06
CA VAL A 42 6.86 -11.46 -0.48
C VAL A 42 5.34 -11.57 -0.30
N PRO A 43 4.69 -12.63 -0.81
CA PRO A 43 3.25 -12.84 -0.65
C PRO A 43 2.83 -12.82 0.82
N GLN A 44 1.76 -12.08 1.12
CA GLN A 44 1.18 -11.96 2.45
C GLN A 44 -0.14 -12.74 2.47
N PRO A 45 -0.15 -14.04 2.85
CA PRO A 45 -1.36 -14.82 2.89
C PRO A 45 -2.25 -14.38 4.07
N ILE A 46 -3.54 -14.18 3.79
CA ILE A 46 -4.53 -13.78 4.79
C ILE A 46 -5.65 -14.80 4.78
N VAL A 47 -6.01 -15.30 5.96
CA VAL A 47 -7.10 -16.27 6.11
C VAL A 47 -8.40 -15.52 6.35
N VAL A 48 -9.38 -15.74 5.48
CA VAL A 48 -10.71 -15.14 5.56
C VAL A 48 -11.73 -16.23 5.87
N ASN A 49 -12.68 -15.92 6.74
CA ASN A 49 -13.81 -16.81 7.00
C ASN A 49 -14.63 -16.98 5.71
N ARG A 50 -15.01 -18.21 5.35
CA ARG A 50 -15.77 -18.51 4.12
C ARG A 50 -17.09 -17.74 3.99
N ASN A 51 -17.69 -17.34 5.10
CA ASN A 51 -18.95 -16.61 5.14
C ASN A 51 -18.75 -15.08 5.23
N LEU A 52 -17.52 -14.58 5.37
CA LEU A 52 -17.23 -13.14 5.37
C LEU A 52 -17.14 -12.65 3.92
N ARG A 53 -17.95 -11.66 3.60
CA ARG A 53 -18.08 -11.07 2.26
C ARG A 53 -17.47 -9.68 2.22
N ASN A 54 -17.26 -9.21 0.99
CA ASN A 54 -16.72 -7.90 0.67
C ASN A 54 -15.22 -7.72 1.01
N VAL A 55 -14.50 -8.82 1.29
CA VAL A 55 -13.04 -8.83 1.42
C VAL A 55 -12.43 -9.09 0.04
N PRO A 56 -11.50 -8.26 -0.47
CA PRO A 56 -10.83 -8.50 -1.74
C PRO A 56 -10.00 -9.79 -1.74
N GLU A 57 -10.02 -10.54 -2.84
CA GLU A 57 -9.20 -11.75 -2.99
C GLU A 57 -7.70 -11.43 -3.06
N LYS A 58 -7.36 -10.29 -3.65
CA LYS A 58 -5.98 -9.78 -3.77
C LYS A 58 -5.94 -8.32 -3.37
N GLY A 59 -4.90 -7.94 -2.63
CA GLY A 59 -4.72 -6.58 -2.14
C GLY A 59 -3.28 -6.29 -1.73
N ILE A 60 -3.02 -5.00 -1.52
CA ILE A 60 -1.82 -4.45 -0.91
C ILE A 60 -1.94 -4.65 0.60
N PHE A 61 -0.96 -5.35 1.17
CA PHE A 61 -0.78 -5.44 2.61
C PHE A 61 0.30 -4.44 3.04
N ASN A 62 -0.10 -3.29 3.55
CA ASN A 62 0.83 -2.26 4.01
C ASN A 62 0.27 -1.51 5.22
N TRP A 63 1.15 -1.09 6.13
CA TRP A 63 0.79 -0.24 7.26
C TRP A 63 0.32 1.15 6.84
N ASN A 64 0.96 1.78 5.85
CA ASN A 64 0.60 3.11 5.34
C ASN A 64 0.05 2.94 3.91
N PRO A 65 -1.12 3.49 3.51
CA PRO A 65 -1.94 4.54 4.14
C PRO A 65 -3.15 4.09 4.97
N GLY A 66 -3.30 2.81 5.32
CA GLY A 66 -4.53 2.36 5.99
C GLY A 66 -4.40 1.21 6.96
N ALA A 67 -3.31 1.07 7.70
CA ALA A 67 -3.15 0.06 8.76
C ALA A 67 -3.52 -1.37 8.32
N HIS A 68 -2.87 -1.87 7.27
CA HIS A 68 -3.12 -3.14 6.60
C HIS A 68 -4.44 -3.22 5.84
N PHE A 69 -5.58 -3.14 6.54
CA PHE A 69 -6.91 -3.39 5.97
C PHE A 69 -7.78 -2.16 5.79
N GLY A 70 -7.44 -1.05 6.43
CA GLY A 70 -8.25 0.18 6.45
C GLY A 70 -8.50 0.77 5.06
N VAL A 71 -7.59 0.59 4.09
CA VAL A 71 -7.84 0.98 2.69
C VAL A 71 -8.99 0.19 2.04
N TYR A 72 -9.38 -0.94 2.62
CA TYR A 72 -10.45 -1.81 2.15
C TYR A 72 -11.78 -1.60 2.89
N MET A 73 -11.87 -0.56 3.75
CA MET A 73 -13.09 -0.23 4.50
C MET A 73 -13.67 -1.45 5.24
N PRO A 74 -12.98 -1.97 6.28
CA PRO A 74 -13.41 -3.19 6.98
C PRO A 74 -14.81 -3.12 7.60
N ASP A 75 -15.33 -1.91 7.82
CA ASP A 75 -16.71 -1.62 8.22
C ASP A 75 -17.75 -2.04 7.18
N THR A 76 -17.36 -2.19 5.92
CA THR A 76 -18.20 -2.68 4.82
C THR A 76 -18.22 -4.20 4.68
N PHE A 77 -17.44 -4.93 5.48
CA PHE A 77 -17.43 -6.39 5.47
C PHE A 77 -18.64 -6.92 6.23
N TRP A 78 -19.20 -8.04 5.76
CA TRP A 78 -20.41 -8.61 6.37
C TRP A 78 -20.44 -10.13 6.32
N PHE A 79 -21.08 -10.74 7.32
CA PHE A 79 -21.26 -12.19 7.37
C PHE A 79 -22.58 -12.61 6.69
N ASP A 80 -22.48 -13.57 5.79
CA ASP A 80 -23.61 -14.08 5.00
C ASP A 80 -24.50 -15.08 5.76
N ASN A 81 -24.01 -15.67 6.86
CA ASN A 81 -24.79 -16.61 7.65
C ASN A 81 -25.72 -15.93 8.66
N ALA A 82 -26.96 -16.44 8.76
CA ALA A 82 -27.99 -15.90 9.66
C ALA A 82 -27.56 -15.93 11.14
N ASP A 83 -26.84 -16.98 11.56
CA ASP A 83 -26.42 -17.18 12.95
C ASP A 83 -25.43 -16.13 13.46
N ARG A 84 -24.63 -15.51 12.57
CA ARG A 84 -23.70 -14.43 12.96
C ARG A 84 -24.23 -13.03 12.65
N ARG A 85 -25.30 -12.91 11.87
CA ARG A 85 -26.03 -11.66 11.70
C ARG A 85 -26.84 -11.29 12.95
N GLN A 86 -27.25 -12.28 13.74
CA GLN A 86 -27.91 -12.04 15.02
C GLN A 86 -26.87 -11.70 16.08
N ALA A 87 -26.85 -10.43 16.51
CA ALA A 87 -26.17 -10.07 17.75
C ALA A 87 -26.82 -10.87 18.89
N LYS A 88 -26.05 -11.73 19.57
CA LYS A 88 -26.50 -12.30 20.84
C LYS A 88 -26.73 -11.12 21.79
N ARG A 89 -28.00 -10.84 22.08
CA ARG A 89 -28.40 -9.94 23.16
C ARG A 89 -28.06 -10.55 24.51
#